data_AF-A0A2H1FKZ0-F1
#
_entry.id   AF-A0A2H1FKZ0-F1
#
_cell.length_a   1.000
_cell.length_b   1.000
_cell.length_c   1.000
_cell.angle_alpha   90.00
_cell.angle_beta   90.00
_cell.angle_gamma   90.00
#
_symmetry.space_group_name_H-M   'P 1'
#
loop_
_entity.id
_entity.type
_entity.pdbx_description
1 polymer ?
#
loop_
_entity_poly.entity_id
_entity_poly.type
_entity_poly.pdbx_seq_one_letter_code
_entity_poly.pdbx_strand_id
1 'polypeptide(L)'
;MRLLSLPTALLALLAALDVSSATHTSNWAVLVSTSRFWFNYRHLANTLSLYRTVKRLGIPDSQIILMLPDDMACNPRNSFPGSVFNDKSRQLDLYDDKSTMENMAGMGGIEVDYRGNEVTVENFIRLLTDRWPASHPTSKRLMTDDRSNILIYMTGHGGNEFLKFQDSEEISSFDLADAFEQMWEKKRYHELLFMIDTCQANTMYPAFYTPNIIATGSSAKDQSSYSHHADQDVGVAVIDRWTYYNLEFLETRLNSTSADTRLGELFDSYTFEKVHSDAGVRYDLFPGGEPAVRDRRVLDFFGSVQGVEVDASHENASNDWKADLEALRKIMERQRAEMADMNGTQSLHGDKRAEATLQAGQPGKIGLDMARKSEDWVKKIAGLGSLLVLGGAWVVSNVLTRTS
;
A
#
# COMPACT_ATOMS: atom_id res chain seq x y z
N MET A 1 34.35 62.43 -13.29
CA MET A 1 33.70 61.19 -13.76
C MET A 1 32.94 60.61 -12.58
N ARG A 2 31.61 60.57 -12.67
CA ARG A 2 30.74 60.16 -11.56
C ARG A 2 30.70 58.64 -11.44
N LEU A 3 30.75 58.20 -10.19
CA LEU A 3 30.60 56.83 -9.70
C LEU A 3 29.29 56.20 -10.20
N LEU A 4 29.38 54.98 -10.71
CA LEU A 4 28.28 54.01 -10.73
C LEU A 4 28.80 52.76 -10.01
N SER A 5 28.78 52.83 -8.68
CA SER A 5 28.81 51.68 -7.80
C SER A 5 27.54 50.86 -8.05
N LEU A 6 27.65 49.75 -8.79
CA LEU A 6 26.62 48.72 -8.77
C LEU A 6 26.41 48.29 -7.31
N PRO A 7 25.16 48.19 -6.82
CA PRO A 7 24.92 47.89 -5.42
C PRO A 7 25.29 46.44 -5.18
N THR A 8 26.33 46.23 -4.36
CA THR A 8 26.66 44.94 -3.73
C THR A 8 25.46 44.30 -3.03
N ALA A 9 24.42 45.09 -2.70
CA ALA A 9 23.14 44.62 -2.20
C ALA A 9 22.37 43.72 -3.20
N LEU A 10 22.52 43.89 -4.52
CA LEU A 10 21.84 43.05 -5.52
C LEU A 10 22.51 41.67 -5.65
N LEU A 11 23.83 41.60 -5.48
CA LEU A 11 24.55 40.32 -5.39
C LEU A 11 24.26 39.57 -4.09
N ALA A 12 24.08 40.30 -2.98
CA ALA A 12 23.68 39.70 -1.70
C ALA A 12 22.23 39.19 -1.70
N LEU A 13 21.31 39.84 -2.44
CA LEU A 13 19.93 39.37 -2.60
C LEU A 13 19.84 38.08 -3.45
N LEU A 14 20.76 37.86 -4.39
CA LEU A 14 20.86 36.62 -5.17
C LEU A 14 21.51 35.47 -4.38
N ALA A 15 22.27 35.78 -3.33
CA ALA A 15 22.88 34.78 -2.44
C ALA A 15 21.97 34.34 -1.28
N ALA A 16 20.81 34.99 -1.11
CA ALA A 16 19.79 34.68 -0.10
C ALA A 16 18.55 34.00 -0.72
N LEU A 17 18.65 33.49 -1.95
CA LEU A 17 17.79 32.38 -2.35
C LEU A 17 18.32 31.18 -1.57
N ASP A 18 17.80 30.99 -0.36
CA ASP A 18 17.82 29.68 0.27
C ASP A 18 17.36 28.71 -0.81
N VAL A 19 18.30 27.91 -1.32
CA VAL A 19 17.98 26.61 -1.87
C VAL A 19 17.51 25.81 -0.67
N SER A 20 16.30 26.12 -0.19
CA SER A 20 15.51 25.13 0.52
C SER A 20 15.52 23.95 -0.42
N SER A 21 16.24 22.90 -0.05
CA SER A 21 16.01 21.56 -0.58
C SER A 21 14.50 21.41 -0.57
N ALA A 22 13.88 21.44 -1.75
CA ALA A 22 12.43 21.42 -1.83
C ALA A 22 12.00 20.08 -1.25
N THR A 23 11.60 20.06 0.02
CA THR A 23 11.04 18.86 0.64
C THR A 23 9.77 18.55 -0.14
N HIS A 24 9.73 17.41 -0.80
CA HIS A 24 8.53 16.94 -1.50
C HIS A 24 7.36 16.90 -0.51
N THR A 25 6.16 17.24 -0.97
CA THR A 25 4.97 17.40 -0.12
C THR A 25 3.95 16.29 -0.32
N SER A 26 4.17 15.39 -1.28
CA SER A 26 3.29 14.26 -1.56
C SER A 26 4.05 13.12 -2.26
N ASN A 27 3.63 11.89 -2.00
CA ASN A 27 4.13 10.69 -2.68
C ASN A 27 2.98 10.01 -3.39
N TRP A 28 3.20 9.65 -4.65
CA TRP A 28 2.23 8.98 -5.50
C TRP A 28 2.79 7.66 -6.00
N ALA A 29 1.93 6.67 -6.20
CA ALA A 29 2.30 5.39 -6.79
C ALA A 29 1.47 5.11 -8.05
N VAL A 30 2.11 4.68 -9.13
CA VAL A 30 1.47 4.17 -10.33
C VAL A 30 1.92 2.72 -10.50
N LEU A 31 1.00 1.78 -10.25
CA LEU A 31 1.28 0.36 -10.16
C LEU A 31 0.58 -0.38 -11.29
N VAL A 32 1.36 -0.96 -12.21
CA VAL A 32 0.85 -1.49 -13.48
C VAL A 32 1.24 -2.95 -13.65
N SER A 33 0.25 -3.84 -13.65
CA SER A 33 0.41 -5.14 -14.29
C SER A 33 0.05 -4.99 -15.76
N THR A 34 0.86 -5.52 -16.68
CA THR A 34 0.58 -5.40 -18.12
C THR A 34 0.13 -6.70 -18.76
N SER A 35 0.13 -7.80 -18.01
CA SER A 35 -0.15 -9.13 -18.53
C SER A 35 -1.50 -9.67 -18.08
N ARG A 36 -2.21 -10.30 -19.02
CA ARG A 36 -3.50 -10.97 -18.79
C ARG A 36 -3.36 -12.49 -18.82
N PHE A 37 -4.45 -13.20 -18.52
CA PHE A 37 -4.56 -14.66 -18.47
C PHE A 37 -3.93 -15.33 -17.25
N TRP A 38 -4.49 -16.49 -16.89
CA TRP A 38 -4.17 -17.23 -15.66
C TRP A 38 -2.69 -17.58 -15.50
N PHE A 39 -1.99 -17.93 -16.58
CA PHE A 39 -0.57 -18.27 -16.52
C PHE A 39 0.34 -17.08 -16.17
N ASN A 40 -0.20 -15.86 -16.16
CA ASN A 40 0.47 -14.63 -15.75
C ASN A 40 0.01 -14.12 -14.38
N TYR A 41 -0.61 -14.97 -13.57
CA TYR A 41 -1.08 -14.66 -12.22
C TYR A 41 -0.08 -13.81 -11.40
N ARG A 42 1.19 -14.21 -11.42
CA ARG A 42 2.28 -13.52 -10.73
C ARG A 42 2.40 -12.02 -11.02
N HIS A 43 2.16 -11.57 -12.25
CA HIS A 43 2.29 -10.13 -12.58
C HIS A 43 1.22 -9.31 -11.85
N LEU A 44 0.00 -9.83 -11.74
CA LEU A 44 -1.04 -9.20 -10.93
C LEU A 44 -0.71 -9.27 -9.43
N ALA A 45 -0.26 -10.43 -8.94
CA ALA A 45 0.11 -10.59 -7.53
C ALA A 45 1.30 -9.71 -7.13
N ASN A 46 2.29 -9.51 -7.99
CA ASN A 46 3.39 -8.56 -7.83
C ASN A 46 2.86 -7.13 -7.59
N THR A 47 1.99 -6.65 -8.48
CA THR A 47 1.40 -5.31 -8.41
C THR A 47 0.55 -5.13 -7.16
N LEU A 48 -0.28 -6.12 -6.81
CA LEU A 48 -1.07 -6.08 -5.58
C LEU A 48 -0.19 -6.12 -4.32
N SER A 49 0.94 -6.83 -4.36
CA SER A 49 1.87 -6.88 -3.25
C SER A 49 2.49 -5.49 -3.00
N LEU A 50 2.97 -4.81 -4.04
CA LEU A 50 3.46 -3.43 -3.88
C LEU A 50 2.35 -2.46 -3.47
N TYR A 51 1.13 -2.61 -4.00
CA TYR A 51 -0.02 -1.80 -3.59
C TYR A 51 -0.24 -1.88 -2.07
N ARG A 52 -0.21 -3.09 -1.51
CA ARG A 52 -0.31 -3.27 -0.06
C ARG A 52 0.86 -2.66 0.70
N THR A 53 2.08 -2.78 0.18
CA THR A 53 3.26 -2.18 0.80
C THR A 53 3.17 -0.65 0.84
N VAL A 54 2.85 0.03 -0.26
CA VAL A 54 2.73 1.50 -0.27
C VAL A 54 1.57 1.99 0.61
N LYS A 55 0.46 1.25 0.63
CA LYS A 55 -0.70 1.55 1.49
C LYS A 55 -0.38 1.36 2.97
N ARG A 56 0.32 0.27 3.32
CA ARG A 56 0.84 0.02 4.68
C ARG A 56 1.78 1.12 5.16
N LEU A 57 2.57 1.68 4.23
CA LEU A 57 3.48 2.80 4.50
C LEU A 57 2.79 4.17 4.43
N GLY A 58 1.47 4.19 4.25
CA GLY A 58 0.58 5.33 4.45
C GLY A 58 0.28 6.17 3.21
N ILE A 59 0.64 5.72 2.00
CA ILE A 59 0.14 6.36 0.78
C ILE A 59 -1.36 6.03 0.67
N PRO A 60 -2.26 7.03 0.68
CA PRO A 60 -3.70 6.79 0.59
C PRO A 60 -4.10 6.34 -0.82
N ASP A 61 -5.24 5.65 -0.95
CA ASP A 61 -5.75 5.19 -2.26
C ASP A 61 -5.91 6.31 -3.29
N SER A 62 -6.28 7.51 -2.83
CA SER A 62 -6.37 8.69 -3.70
C SER A 62 -5.03 9.12 -4.34
N GLN A 63 -3.91 8.55 -3.88
CA GLN A 63 -2.56 8.77 -4.41
C GLN A 63 -1.93 7.51 -5.03
N ILE A 64 -2.70 6.43 -5.17
CA ILE A 64 -2.27 5.19 -5.80
C ILE A 64 -3.12 4.95 -7.03
N ILE A 65 -2.51 4.93 -8.21
CA ILE A 65 -3.16 4.50 -9.45
C ILE A 65 -2.83 3.04 -9.70
N LEU A 66 -3.83 2.17 -9.63
CA LEU A 66 -3.69 0.73 -9.83
C LEU A 66 -4.31 0.28 -11.17
N MET A 67 -3.48 -0.31 -12.02
CA MET A 67 -3.90 -0.83 -13.34
C MET A 67 -3.76 -2.35 -13.40
N LEU A 68 -4.90 -3.06 -13.49
CA LEU A 68 -4.96 -4.53 -13.55
C LEU A 68 -5.72 -5.00 -14.81
N PRO A 69 -5.04 -5.67 -15.76
CA PRO A 69 -5.60 -6.03 -17.06
C PRO A 69 -6.49 -7.28 -17.00
N ASP A 70 -6.55 -7.96 -15.86
CA ASP A 70 -7.34 -9.15 -15.62
C ASP A 70 -7.65 -9.26 -14.12
N ASP A 71 -8.59 -10.11 -13.74
CA ASP A 71 -8.99 -10.35 -12.35
C ASP A 71 -8.76 -11.82 -11.99
N MET A 72 -7.63 -12.08 -11.31
CA MET A 72 -7.29 -13.43 -10.87
C MET A 72 -8.19 -13.92 -9.73
N ALA A 73 -8.74 -13.03 -8.91
CA ALA A 73 -9.62 -13.40 -7.80
C ALA A 73 -10.94 -13.99 -8.31
N CYS A 74 -11.48 -13.43 -9.40
CA CYS A 74 -12.71 -13.89 -10.05
C CYS A 74 -12.48 -14.89 -11.19
N ASN A 75 -11.24 -15.32 -11.46
CA ASN A 75 -10.95 -16.24 -12.55
C ASN A 75 -11.53 -17.64 -12.28
N PRO A 76 -12.23 -18.30 -13.23
CA PRO A 76 -12.78 -19.65 -13.03
C PRO A 76 -11.73 -20.74 -12.74
N ARG A 77 -10.44 -20.49 -13.04
CA ARG A 77 -9.34 -21.39 -12.71
C ARG A 77 -8.84 -21.23 -11.28
N ASN A 78 -9.26 -20.18 -10.58
CA ASN A 78 -8.84 -19.93 -9.21
C ASN A 78 -9.54 -20.88 -8.25
N SER A 79 -8.77 -21.79 -7.67
CA SER A 79 -9.20 -22.71 -6.61
C SER A 79 -9.63 -21.99 -5.32
N PHE A 80 -9.27 -20.70 -5.17
CA PHE A 80 -9.58 -19.84 -4.03
C PHE A 80 -10.35 -18.58 -4.50
N PRO A 81 -11.66 -18.69 -4.79
CA PRO A 81 -12.44 -17.58 -5.32
C PRO A 81 -12.43 -16.37 -4.40
N GLY A 82 -12.18 -15.19 -4.95
CA GLY A 82 -12.13 -13.93 -4.21
C GLY A 82 -10.79 -13.64 -3.53
N SER A 83 -9.77 -14.48 -3.71
CA SER A 83 -8.45 -14.32 -3.08
C SER A 83 -7.32 -14.35 -4.09
N VAL A 84 -6.24 -13.63 -3.77
CA VAL A 84 -4.97 -13.67 -4.52
C VAL A 84 -3.81 -13.79 -3.53
N PHE A 85 -2.83 -14.66 -3.81
CA PHE A 85 -1.70 -14.93 -2.91
C PHE A 85 -0.38 -14.72 -3.65
N ASN A 86 0.66 -14.20 -2.99
CA ASN A 86 2.01 -14.09 -3.55
C ASN A 86 2.99 -15.16 -3.02
N ASP A 87 2.52 -16.06 -2.17
CA ASP A 87 3.32 -17.14 -1.60
C ASP A 87 2.44 -18.39 -1.36
N LYS A 88 3.08 -19.56 -1.40
CA LYS A 88 2.44 -20.87 -1.22
C LYS A 88 1.88 -21.07 0.19
N SER A 89 2.39 -20.33 1.19
CA SER A 89 1.83 -20.37 2.55
C SER A 89 0.41 -19.81 2.61
N ARG A 90 0.03 -18.95 1.64
CA ARG A 90 -1.28 -18.31 1.52
C ARG A 90 -1.73 -17.59 2.80
N GLN A 91 -0.79 -17.15 3.61
CA GLN A 91 -1.06 -16.44 4.86
C GLN A 91 -1.58 -15.02 4.61
N LEU A 92 -1.22 -14.43 3.46
CA LEU A 92 -1.58 -13.08 3.07
C LEU A 92 -2.45 -13.12 1.81
N ASP A 93 -3.74 -12.88 1.98
CA ASP A 93 -4.61 -12.55 0.85
C ASP A 93 -4.35 -11.11 0.41
N LEU A 94 -3.97 -10.93 -0.85
CA LEU A 94 -3.67 -9.65 -1.44
C LEU A 94 -4.94 -8.91 -1.89
N TYR A 95 -6.04 -9.63 -2.11
CA TYR A 95 -7.27 -9.12 -2.71
C TYR A 95 -8.31 -8.71 -1.67
N ASP A 96 -8.43 -9.47 -0.57
CA ASP A 96 -9.36 -9.17 0.52
C ASP A 96 -8.74 -8.25 1.60
N ASP A 97 -9.60 -7.46 2.23
CA ASP A 97 -9.35 -6.62 3.41
C ASP A 97 -9.34 -7.46 4.69
N LYS A 98 -9.83 -8.72 4.62
CA LYS A 98 -9.94 -9.62 5.76
C LYS A 98 -8.64 -10.35 6.06
N SER A 99 -7.54 -9.63 6.25
CA SER A 99 -6.45 -10.21 7.03
C SER A 99 -6.90 -10.28 8.49
N THR A 100 -7.42 -11.46 8.81
CA THR A 100 -7.53 -12.04 10.14
C THR A 100 -6.20 -11.93 10.88
N MET A 101 -6.06 -10.93 11.74
CA MET A 101 -5.31 -10.94 13.00
C MET A 101 -5.36 -9.54 13.61
N GLU A 102 -5.55 -9.49 14.93
CA GLU A 102 -5.96 -8.37 15.78
C GLU A 102 -5.09 -7.09 15.75
N ASN A 103 -4.17 -6.90 14.79
CA ASN A 103 -3.16 -5.83 14.85
C ASN A 103 -2.94 -4.97 13.58
N MET A 104 -3.76 -5.08 12.53
CA MET A 104 -3.85 -4.01 11.50
C MET A 104 -5.28 -3.85 11.00
N ALA A 105 -6.14 -3.27 11.84
CA ALA A 105 -7.43 -2.76 11.40
C ALA A 105 -7.21 -1.57 10.45
N GLY A 106 -7.64 -1.68 9.20
CA GLY A 106 -7.87 -0.51 8.34
C GLY A 106 -6.99 -0.35 7.09
N MET A 107 -6.40 -1.41 6.54
CA MET A 107 -5.78 -1.30 5.21
C MET A 107 -6.79 -1.25 4.07
N GLY A 108 -8.09 -1.50 4.29
CA GLY A 108 -9.12 -1.38 3.25
C GLY A 108 -8.95 -2.36 2.10
N GLY A 109 -10.01 -2.64 1.35
CA GLY A 109 -9.92 -3.42 0.12
C GLY A 109 -9.03 -2.74 -0.93
N ILE A 110 -8.76 -3.45 -2.03
CA ILE A 110 -8.03 -2.88 -3.16
C ILE A 110 -8.92 -1.92 -3.98
N GLU A 111 -8.39 -0.77 -4.36
CA GLU A 111 -9.03 0.16 -5.30
C GLU A 111 -8.33 0.06 -6.64
N VAL A 112 -9.05 -0.43 -7.67
CA VAL A 112 -8.50 -0.62 -9.02
C VAL A 112 -9.05 0.45 -9.95
N ASP A 113 -8.19 1.32 -10.45
CA ASP A 113 -8.55 2.48 -11.27
C ASP A 113 -8.78 2.12 -12.73
N TYR A 114 -7.90 1.30 -13.30
CA TYR A 114 -8.02 0.84 -14.68
C TYR A 114 -8.12 -0.68 -14.68
N ARG A 115 -9.27 -1.19 -15.14
CA ARG A 115 -9.61 -2.62 -15.10
C ARG A 115 -9.70 -3.20 -16.51
N GLY A 116 -9.17 -4.40 -16.70
CA GLY A 116 -9.39 -5.18 -17.92
C GLY A 116 -8.98 -4.40 -19.17
N ASN A 117 -9.93 -4.19 -20.08
CA ASN A 117 -9.72 -3.48 -21.34
C ASN A 117 -9.32 -2.00 -21.19
N GLU A 118 -9.42 -1.41 -19.98
CA GLU A 118 -8.93 -0.04 -19.75
C GLU A 118 -7.40 0.02 -19.57
N VAL A 119 -6.71 -1.13 -19.39
CA VAL A 119 -5.25 -1.17 -19.25
C VAL A 119 -4.57 -1.20 -20.61
N THR A 120 -4.55 -0.05 -21.30
CA THR A 120 -3.94 0.10 -22.62
C THR A 120 -2.72 1.00 -22.57
N VAL A 121 -1.86 0.93 -23.59
CA VAL A 121 -0.72 1.84 -23.73
C VAL A 121 -1.21 3.29 -23.79
N GLU A 122 -2.28 3.53 -24.56
CA GLU A 122 -2.88 4.87 -24.68
C GLU A 122 -3.32 5.45 -23.33
N ASN A 123 -4.05 4.68 -22.52
CA ASN A 123 -4.54 5.16 -21.24
C ASN A 123 -3.38 5.43 -20.26
N PHE A 124 -2.35 4.59 -20.28
CA PHE A 124 -1.16 4.79 -19.46
C PHE A 124 -0.40 6.06 -19.86
N ILE A 125 -0.15 6.29 -21.15
CA ILE A 125 0.50 7.52 -21.63
C ILE A 125 -0.36 8.76 -21.34
N ARG A 126 -1.68 8.68 -21.50
CA ARG A 126 -2.59 9.80 -21.16
C ARG A 126 -2.62 10.11 -19.67
N LEU A 127 -2.54 9.09 -18.80
CA LEU A 127 -2.39 9.25 -17.36
C LEU A 127 -1.12 10.04 -17.03
N LEU A 128 0.03 9.58 -17.54
CA LEU A 128 1.33 10.22 -17.32
C LEU A 128 1.37 11.64 -17.87
N THR A 129 0.70 11.93 -18.99
CA THR A 129 0.76 13.25 -19.64
C THR A 129 -0.41 14.18 -19.31
N ASP A 130 -1.43 13.70 -18.57
CA ASP A 130 -2.72 14.38 -18.28
C ASP A 130 -3.38 14.93 -19.54
N ARG A 131 -3.40 14.10 -20.59
CA ARG A 131 -4.06 14.40 -21.86
C ARG A 131 -5.48 13.83 -21.88
N TRP A 132 -6.27 14.31 -20.91
CA TRP A 132 -7.67 13.91 -20.72
C TRP A 132 -8.64 15.08 -20.96
N PRO A 133 -9.84 14.83 -21.50
CA PRO A 133 -10.88 15.85 -21.54
C PRO A 133 -11.28 16.25 -20.10
N ALA A 134 -11.79 17.46 -19.91
CA ALA A 134 -12.19 17.96 -18.57
C ALA A 134 -13.22 17.05 -17.85
N SER A 135 -14.00 16.27 -18.60
CA SER A 135 -14.97 15.30 -18.07
C SER A 135 -14.35 14.00 -17.54
N HIS A 136 -13.05 13.74 -17.77
CA HIS A 136 -12.43 12.50 -17.29
C HIS A 136 -12.34 12.51 -15.75
N PRO A 137 -12.76 11.42 -15.07
CA PRO A 137 -12.86 11.38 -13.61
C PRO A 137 -11.53 11.72 -12.92
N THR A 138 -11.57 12.60 -11.92
CA THR A 138 -10.38 12.99 -11.14
C THR A 138 -9.74 11.79 -10.42
N SER A 139 -10.55 10.82 -9.98
CA SER A 139 -10.04 9.61 -9.33
C SER A 139 -9.17 8.75 -10.25
N LYS A 140 -9.30 8.89 -11.57
CA LYS A 140 -8.45 8.20 -12.56
C LYS A 140 -7.35 9.12 -13.12
N ARG A 141 -7.02 10.22 -12.44
CA ARG A 141 -5.94 11.12 -12.86
C ARG A 141 -4.80 11.07 -11.86
N LEU A 142 -3.58 11.20 -12.38
CA LEU A 142 -2.38 11.36 -11.57
C LEU A 142 -2.24 12.84 -11.15
N MET A 143 -2.83 13.26 -10.02
CA MET A 143 -2.90 14.68 -9.64
C MET A 143 -1.61 15.18 -8.96
N THR A 144 -0.47 14.99 -9.62
CA THR A 144 0.87 15.34 -9.15
C THR A 144 1.34 16.73 -9.60
N ASP A 145 2.30 17.31 -8.86
CA ASP A 145 2.91 18.62 -9.14
C ASP A 145 4.45 18.60 -8.96
N ASP A 146 5.10 19.77 -8.99
CA ASP A 146 6.56 19.91 -8.85
C ASP A 146 7.10 19.62 -7.43
N ARG A 147 6.24 19.21 -6.50
CA ARG A 147 6.56 18.76 -5.15
C ARG A 147 6.09 17.32 -4.90
N SER A 148 5.65 16.60 -5.94
CA SER A 148 5.27 15.19 -5.84
C SER A 148 6.43 14.27 -6.19
N ASN A 149 6.79 13.34 -5.30
CA ASN A 149 7.59 12.18 -5.71
C ASN A 149 6.67 11.08 -6.26
N ILE A 150 7.12 10.39 -7.29
CA ILE A 150 6.31 9.37 -7.97
C ILE A 150 7.08 8.05 -8.03
N LEU A 151 6.48 6.99 -7.47
CA LEU A 151 6.85 5.61 -7.75
C LEU A 151 6.06 5.11 -8.97
N ILE A 152 6.75 4.69 -10.02
CA ILE A 152 6.14 3.97 -11.15
C ILE A 152 6.68 2.55 -11.14
N TYR A 153 5.82 1.58 -10.85
CA TYR A 153 6.16 0.16 -10.91
C TYR A 153 5.40 -0.53 -12.04
N MET A 154 6.14 -1.21 -12.92
CA MET A 154 5.57 -1.97 -14.02
C MET A 154 6.06 -3.42 -13.99
N THR A 155 5.16 -4.37 -14.26
CA THR A 155 5.52 -5.79 -14.34
C THR A 155 4.76 -6.50 -15.45
N GLY A 156 5.45 -7.38 -16.16
CA GLY A 156 4.88 -8.11 -17.29
C GLY A 156 5.92 -8.77 -18.17
N HIS A 157 5.50 -9.15 -19.37
CA HIS A 157 6.40 -9.68 -20.40
C HIS A 157 6.96 -8.58 -21.27
N GLY A 158 8.25 -8.63 -21.56
CA GLY A 158 8.97 -7.62 -22.29
C GLY A 158 10.21 -8.21 -22.97
N GLY A 159 11.01 -7.32 -23.54
CA GLY A 159 12.26 -7.66 -24.20
C GLY A 159 13.10 -6.42 -24.42
N ASN A 160 14.01 -6.47 -25.39
CA ASN A 160 14.88 -5.35 -25.69
C ASN A 160 14.07 -4.10 -26.09
N GLU A 161 13.98 -3.13 -25.18
CA GLU A 161 13.37 -1.80 -25.33
C GLU A 161 11.83 -1.80 -25.45
N PHE A 162 11.15 -2.87 -25.05
CA PHE A 162 9.68 -2.89 -25.01
C PHE A 162 9.08 -3.71 -23.85
N LEU A 163 7.86 -3.34 -23.46
CA LEU A 163 7.01 -4.08 -22.54
C LEU A 163 5.63 -4.33 -23.19
N LYS A 164 5.15 -5.56 -23.17
CA LYS A 164 3.84 -5.93 -23.73
C LYS A 164 2.71 -5.51 -22.83
N PHE A 165 1.65 -4.96 -23.41
CA PHE A 165 0.36 -4.69 -22.81
C PHE A 165 -0.69 -5.65 -23.36
N GLN A 166 -1.31 -6.40 -22.46
CA GLN A 166 -2.40 -7.35 -22.73
C GLN A 166 -2.13 -8.39 -23.83
N ASP A 167 -0.86 -8.65 -24.16
CA ASP A 167 -0.44 -9.54 -25.27
C ASP A 167 -0.86 -9.05 -26.67
N SER A 168 -1.26 -7.79 -26.81
CA SER A 168 -1.70 -7.20 -28.10
C SER A 168 -0.99 -5.91 -28.48
N GLU A 169 -0.54 -5.13 -27.49
CA GLU A 169 0.16 -3.86 -27.68
C GLU A 169 1.54 -3.93 -27.02
N GLU A 170 2.42 -3.01 -27.39
CA GLU A 170 3.74 -2.86 -26.79
C GLU A 170 3.98 -1.37 -26.52
N ILE A 171 4.55 -1.06 -25.34
CA ILE A 171 5.10 0.26 -25.04
C ILE A 171 6.62 0.17 -25.13
N SER A 172 7.25 1.11 -25.82
CA SER A 172 8.70 1.16 -25.96
C SER A 172 9.37 2.01 -24.86
N SER A 173 10.68 1.85 -24.69
CA SER A 173 11.48 2.73 -23.83
C SER A 173 11.42 4.19 -24.28
N PHE A 174 11.22 4.44 -25.57
CA PHE A 174 11.13 5.78 -26.15
C PHE A 174 9.78 6.44 -25.84
N ASP A 175 8.68 5.70 -25.87
CA ASP A 175 7.35 6.20 -25.49
C ASP A 175 7.35 6.67 -24.02
N LEU A 176 8.02 5.91 -23.14
CA LEU A 176 8.21 6.28 -21.73
C LEU A 176 9.10 7.52 -21.58
N ALA A 177 10.20 7.61 -22.34
CA ALA A 177 11.10 8.76 -22.32
C ALA A 177 10.35 10.05 -22.68
N ASP A 178 9.58 10.03 -23.77
CA ASP A 178 8.80 11.17 -24.24
C ASP A 178 7.66 11.54 -23.28
N ALA A 179 7.06 10.54 -22.60
CA ALA A 179 6.03 10.79 -21.60
C ALA A 179 6.61 11.44 -20.33
N PHE A 180 7.76 10.98 -19.85
CA PHE A 180 8.45 11.56 -18.70
C PHE A 180 8.95 12.98 -18.99
N GLU A 181 9.44 13.25 -20.21
CA GLU A 181 9.79 14.61 -20.61
C GLU A 181 8.57 15.54 -20.55
N GLN A 182 7.43 15.11 -21.06
CA GLN A 182 6.20 15.90 -20.98
C GLN A 182 5.72 16.11 -19.54
N MET A 183 5.94 15.14 -18.64
CA MET A 183 5.66 15.31 -17.22
C MET A 183 6.55 16.40 -16.62
N TRP A 184 7.83 16.40 -16.97
CA TRP A 184 8.81 17.38 -16.52
C TRP A 184 8.52 18.79 -17.03
N GLU A 185 8.27 18.96 -18.33
CA GLU A 185 7.89 20.25 -18.92
C GLU A 185 6.62 20.83 -18.28
N LYS A 186 5.69 19.95 -17.90
CA LYS A 186 4.44 20.31 -17.21
C LYS A 186 4.58 20.41 -15.69
N LYS A 187 5.78 20.25 -15.13
CA LYS A 187 6.04 20.33 -13.69
C LYS A 187 5.18 19.38 -12.86
N ARG A 188 5.11 18.11 -13.29
CA ARG A 188 4.24 17.10 -12.68
C ARG A 188 4.94 16.13 -11.75
N TYR A 189 6.23 16.32 -11.49
CA TYR A 189 6.94 15.60 -10.44
C TYR A 189 8.14 16.42 -9.94
N HIS A 190 8.54 16.12 -8.71
CA HIS A 190 9.79 16.54 -8.09
C HIS A 190 10.90 15.53 -8.40
N GLU A 191 10.71 14.27 -7.98
CA GLU A 191 11.58 13.13 -8.26
C GLU A 191 10.72 11.91 -8.69
N LEU A 192 11.26 11.08 -9.58
CA LEU A 192 10.56 9.90 -10.10
C LEU A 192 11.43 8.65 -9.92
N LEU A 193 10.88 7.62 -9.29
CA LEU A 193 11.47 6.30 -9.19
C LEU A 193 10.73 5.33 -10.12
N PHE A 194 11.39 4.95 -11.21
CA PHE A 194 10.90 3.98 -12.18
C PHE A 194 11.45 2.59 -11.88
N MET A 195 10.56 1.63 -11.66
CA MET A 195 10.88 0.24 -11.31
C MET A 195 10.17 -0.69 -12.28
N ILE A 196 10.91 -1.61 -12.89
CA ILE A 196 10.32 -2.51 -13.89
C ILE A 196 10.81 -3.96 -13.74
N ASP A 197 9.86 -4.89 -13.56
CA ASP A 197 10.12 -6.33 -13.54
C ASP A 197 9.67 -6.99 -14.84
N THR A 198 10.64 -7.27 -15.72
CA THR A 198 10.42 -7.98 -16.98
C THR A 198 11.73 -8.55 -17.53
N CYS A 199 11.66 -9.37 -18.57
CA CYS A 199 12.84 -9.81 -19.32
C CYS A 199 13.51 -8.61 -20.00
N GLN A 200 14.83 -8.49 -19.87
CA GLN A 200 15.63 -7.38 -20.39
C GLN A 200 15.20 -6.01 -19.86
N ALA A 201 14.69 -5.96 -18.63
CA ALA A 201 14.20 -4.76 -17.96
C ALA A 201 15.17 -3.56 -18.03
N ASN A 202 16.49 -3.80 -17.97
CA ASN A 202 17.51 -2.74 -18.02
C ASN A 202 17.57 -2.00 -19.36
N THR A 203 16.92 -2.51 -20.39
CA THR A 203 16.81 -1.85 -21.70
C THR A 203 15.67 -0.84 -21.76
N MET A 204 14.82 -0.75 -20.72
CA MET A 204 13.64 0.11 -20.72
C MET A 204 13.90 1.57 -20.34
N TYR A 205 15.03 1.86 -19.70
CA TYR A 205 15.39 3.20 -19.20
C TYR A 205 16.61 3.89 -19.83
N PRO A 206 17.49 3.27 -20.66
CA PRO A 206 18.61 3.98 -21.29
C PRO A 206 18.16 5.13 -22.20
N ALA A 207 16.97 5.05 -22.80
CA ALA A 207 16.41 6.10 -23.65
C ALA A 207 15.96 7.35 -22.87
N PHE A 208 15.81 7.27 -21.55
CA PHE A 208 15.37 8.42 -20.75
C PHE A 208 16.41 9.54 -20.80
N TYR A 209 15.95 10.78 -20.93
CA TYR A 209 16.82 11.97 -21.03
C TYR A 209 16.38 13.11 -20.09
N THR A 210 15.27 12.92 -19.39
CA THR A 210 14.66 13.89 -18.47
C THR A 210 15.30 13.79 -17.08
N PRO A 211 15.60 14.91 -16.41
CA PRO A 211 16.25 14.89 -15.10
C PRO A 211 15.34 14.38 -13.97
N ASN A 212 15.95 14.15 -12.80
CA ASN A 212 15.30 13.73 -11.55
C ASN A 212 14.61 12.36 -11.64
N ILE A 213 15.10 11.48 -12.52
CA ILE A 213 14.61 10.11 -12.66
C ILE A 213 15.66 9.14 -12.12
N ILE A 214 15.23 8.28 -11.20
CA ILE A 214 15.95 7.08 -10.76
C ILE A 214 15.27 5.91 -11.44
N ALA A 215 16.03 5.05 -12.12
CA ALA A 215 15.45 3.89 -12.81
C ALA A 215 16.15 2.59 -12.40
N THR A 216 15.39 1.53 -12.18
CA THR A 216 15.92 0.20 -11.89
C THR A 216 15.10 -0.89 -12.57
N GLY A 217 15.77 -1.97 -12.99
CA GLY A 217 15.18 -3.08 -13.71
C GLY A 217 15.68 -4.43 -13.20
N SER A 218 14.86 -5.48 -13.37
CA SER A 218 15.14 -6.81 -12.82
C SER A 218 16.20 -7.63 -13.57
N SER A 219 16.49 -7.33 -14.84
CA SER A 219 17.36 -8.15 -15.68
C SER A 219 18.09 -7.36 -16.77
N ALA A 220 19.33 -7.75 -17.08
CA ALA A 220 20.15 -7.12 -18.11
C ALA A 220 19.68 -7.48 -19.52
N LYS A 221 20.22 -6.77 -20.52
CA LYS A 221 20.02 -7.12 -21.93
C LYS A 221 20.43 -8.58 -22.16
N ASP A 222 19.68 -9.28 -23.01
CA ASP A 222 19.86 -10.70 -23.31
C ASP A 222 19.62 -11.67 -22.11
N GLN A 223 19.05 -11.19 -20.99
CA GLN A 223 18.65 -12.03 -19.86
C GLN A 223 17.12 -12.08 -19.68
N SER A 224 16.65 -13.20 -19.14
CA SER A 224 15.27 -13.35 -18.67
C SER A 224 15.13 -12.78 -17.25
N SER A 225 13.92 -12.36 -16.88
CA SER A 225 13.49 -12.32 -15.48
C SER A 225 12.80 -13.65 -15.12
N TYR A 226 12.82 -14.02 -13.85
CA TYR A 226 12.41 -15.35 -13.40
C TYR A 226 11.23 -15.28 -12.43
N SER A 227 10.28 -16.18 -12.60
CA SER A 227 9.22 -16.41 -11.63
C SER A 227 9.76 -17.04 -10.33
N HIS A 228 9.02 -16.87 -9.23
CA HIS A 228 9.27 -17.50 -7.93
C HIS A 228 7.98 -18.13 -7.39
N HIS A 229 8.11 -19.02 -6.38
CA HIS A 229 6.99 -19.67 -5.68
C HIS A 229 5.91 -20.27 -6.62
N ALA A 230 6.14 -21.47 -7.15
CA ALA A 230 5.09 -22.24 -7.85
C ALA A 230 4.08 -22.85 -6.86
N ASP A 231 2.85 -22.38 -6.83
CA ASP A 231 1.78 -22.94 -5.99
C ASP A 231 1.04 -24.04 -6.78
N GLN A 232 0.94 -25.25 -6.19
CA GLN A 232 0.31 -26.40 -6.85
C GLN A 232 -1.21 -26.31 -6.84
N ASP A 233 -1.81 -25.64 -5.86
CA ASP A 233 -3.26 -25.49 -5.73
C ASP A 233 -3.78 -24.37 -6.66
N VAL A 234 -2.96 -23.34 -6.89
CA VAL A 234 -3.19 -22.30 -7.91
C VAL A 234 -2.78 -22.80 -9.32
N GLY A 235 -1.79 -23.69 -9.38
CA GLY A 235 -1.30 -24.35 -10.59
C GLY A 235 -0.31 -23.54 -11.42
N VAL A 236 0.16 -22.39 -10.92
CA VAL A 236 1.10 -21.48 -11.60
C VAL A 236 2.06 -20.83 -10.59
N ALA A 237 3.09 -20.15 -11.08
CA ALA A 237 3.91 -19.28 -10.24
C ALA A 237 3.12 -18.05 -9.79
N VAL A 238 3.26 -17.70 -8.50
CA VAL A 238 2.42 -16.66 -7.87
C VAL A 238 3.13 -15.33 -7.63
N ILE A 239 4.44 -15.24 -7.87
CA ILE A 239 5.20 -14.00 -7.76
C ILE A 239 6.44 -14.08 -8.68
N ASP A 240 7.03 -12.95 -9.07
CA ASP A 240 8.34 -12.93 -9.70
C ASP A 240 9.48 -12.75 -8.69
N ARG A 241 10.66 -13.25 -9.04
CA ARG A 241 11.80 -13.39 -8.14
C ARG A 241 12.38 -12.05 -7.72
N TRP A 242 12.56 -11.12 -8.67
CA TRP A 242 13.05 -9.79 -8.33
C TRP A 242 12.07 -9.05 -7.42
N THR A 243 10.78 -9.06 -7.76
CA THR A 243 9.73 -8.47 -6.92
C THR A 243 9.62 -9.14 -5.55
N TYR A 244 9.77 -10.45 -5.45
CA TYR A 244 9.80 -11.15 -4.16
C TYR A 244 10.92 -10.65 -3.24
N TYR A 245 12.15 -10.54 -3.74
CA TYR A 245 13.26 -10.05 -2.92
C TYR A 245 13.19 -8.54 -2.64
N ASN A 246 12.57 -7.78 -3.54
CA ASN A 246 12.22 -6.39 -3.29
C ASN A 246 11.25 -6.28 -2.10
N LEU A 247 10.15 -7.02 -2.14
CA LEU A 247 9.15 -7.08 -1.07
C LEU A 247 9.76 -7.61 0.24
N GLU A 248 10.56 -8.67 0.20
CA GLU A 248 11.28 -9.19 1.37
C GLU A 248 12.08 -8.08 2.05
N PHE A 249 12.82 -7.29 1.27
CA PHE A 249 13.58 -6.14 1.78
C PHE A 249 12.65 -5.09 2.38
N LEU A 250 11.60 -4.66 1.67
CA LEU A 250 10.70 -3.61 2.13
C LEU A 250 9.96 -4.01 3.42
N GLU A 251 9.42 -5.23 3.48
CA GLU A 251 8.70 -5.73 4.66
C GLU A 251 9.63 -5.95 5.87
N THR A 252 10.90 -6.30 5.64
CA THR A 252 11.88 -6.49 6.71
C THR A 252 12.47 -5.17 7.23
N ARG A 253 12.74 -4.22 6.32
CA ARG A 253 13.49 -2.99 6.64
C ARG A 253 12.59 -1.79 6.93
N LEU A 254 11.31 -1.80 6.53
CA LEU A 254 10.36 -0.70 6.72
C LEU A 254 9.24 -1.09 7.68
N ASN A 255 9.63 -1.29 8.94
CA ASN A 255 8.70 -1.62 10.03
C ASN A 255 7.92 -0.41 10.57
N SER A 256 8.30 0.80 10.19
CA SER A 256 7.59 2.04 10.53
C SER A 256 7.75 3.09 9.43
N THR A 257 6.87 4.09 9.43
CA THR A 257 6.93 5.27 8.54
C THR A 257 8.10 6.22 8.89
N SER A 258 8.88 5.92 9.93
CA SER A 258 10.08 6.67 10.32
C SER A 258 11.38 5.92 10.00
N ALA A 259 11.31 4.77 9.33
CA ALA A 259 12.50 4.00 8.95
C ALA A 259 13.45 4.85 8.09
N ASP A 260 14.75 4.81 8.38
CA ASP A 260 15.77 5.57 7.64
C ASP A 260 16.54 4.71 6.63
N THR A 261 15.83 3.76 6.01
CA THR A 261 16.40 2.85 5.02
C THR A 261 16.64 3.59 3.70
N ARG A 262 17.83 3.43 3.15
CA ARG A 262 18.28 4.14 1.95
C ARG A 262 18.06 3.33 0.67
N LEU A 263 17.86 4.00 -0.46
CA LEU A 263 17.75 3.34 -1.78
C LEU A 263 19.03 2.55 -2.12
N GLY A 264 20.21 3.04 -1.70
CA GLY A 264 21.46 2.29 -1.87
C GLY A 264 21.40 0.90 -1.24
N GLU A 265 20.83 0.78 -0.04
CA GLU A 265 20.68 -0.51 0.64
C GLU A 265 19.69 -1.44 -0.06
N LEU A 266 18.62 -0.88 -0.64
CA LEU A 266 17.68 -1.63 -1.46
C LEU A 266 18.38 -2.17 -2.71
N PHE A 267 19.14 -1.34 -3.42
CA PHE A 267 19.84 -1.73 -4.63
C PHE A 267 20.95 -2.76 -4.37
N ASP A 268 21.67 -2.63 -3.26
CA ASP A 268 22.67 -3.61 -2.83
C ASP A 268 22.07 -4.98 -2.52
N SER A 269 20.76 -5.05 -2.24
CA SER A 269 20.07 -6.32 -2.00
C SER A 269 19.80 -7.14 -3.27
N TYR A 270 19.94 -6.55 -4.45
CA TYR A 270 19.65 -7.20 -5.74
C TYR A 270 20.82 -8.06 -6.24
N THR A 271 21.25 -9.02 -5.44
CA THR A 271 22.36 -9.89 -5.82
C THR A 271 21.92 -10.95 -6.83
N PHE A 272 22.85 -11.38 -7.70
CA PHE A 272 22.58 -12.43 -8.68
C PHE A 272 22.11 -13.73 -8.04
N GLU A 273 22.63 -14.09 -6.86
CA GLU A 273 22.25 -15.29 -6.12
C GLU A 273 20.78 -15.27 -5.68
N LYS A 274 20.25 -14.10 -5.36
CA LYS A 274 18.83 -13.92 -5.05
C LYS A 274 18.01 -13.89 -6.33
N VAL A 275 18.31 -12.95 -7.22
CA VAL A 275 17.45 -12.56 -8.34
C VAL A 275 17.57 -13.49 -9.54
N HIS A 276 18.71 -14.16 -9.71
CA HIS A 276 19.08 -14.99 -10.88
C HIS A 276 19.21 -14.24 -12.21
N SER A 277 19.26 -12.91 -12.15
CA SER A 277 19.55 -12.03 -13.27
C SER A 277 20.29 -10.79 -12.76
N ASP A 278 20.99 -10.10 -13.65
CA ASP A 278 21.70 -8.87 -13.34
C ASP A 278 20.71 -7.69 -13.31
N ALA A 279 20.19 -7.40 -12.12
CA ALA A 279 19.39 -6.22 -11.89
C ALA A 279 20.25 -4.95 -12.07
N GLY A 280 19.70 -3.94 -12.72
CA GLY A 280 20.43 -2.70 -13.03
C GLY A 280 19.80 -1.49 -12.37
N VAL A 281 20.61 -0.44 -12.20
CA VAL A 281 20.17 0.87 -11.73
C VAL A 281 20.84 1.95 -12.58
N ARG A 282 20.09 2.99 -12.94
CA ARG A 282 20.57 4.17 -13.64
C ARG A 282 20.56 5.38 -12.72
N TYR A 283 21.67 6.13 -12.73
CA TYR A 283 21.93 7.22 -11.77
C TYR A 283 22.16 8.60 -12.41
N ASP A 284 22.53 8.66 -13.70
CA ASP A 284 23.07 9.86 -14.36
C ASP A 284 22.05 10.98 -14.60
N LEU A 285 20.75 10.65 -14.63
CA LEU A 285 19.68 11.65 -14.78
C LEU A 285 19.36 12.37 -13.47
N PHE A 286 19.88 11.90 -12.36
CA PHE A 286 19.62 12.48 -11.05
C PHE A 286 20.73 13.47 -10.66
N PRO A 287 20.40 14.71 -10.24
CA PRO A 287 21.40 15.66 -9.78
C PRO A 287 22.25 15.08 -8.64
N GLY A 288 23.57 15.07 -8.82
CA GLY A 288 24.51 14.46 -7.87
C GLY A 288 24.81 12.98 -8.13
N GLY A 289 24.19 12.36 -9.14
CA GLY A 289 24.52 11.02 -9.62
C GLY A 289 24.31 9.93 -8.58
N GLU A 290 25.12 8.88 -8.66
CA GLU A 290 24.99 7.68 -7.82
C GLU A 290 24.99 7.98 -6.30
N PRO A 291 25.90 8.81 -5.74
CA PRO A 291 25.87 9.12 -4.31
C PRO A 291 24.55 9.75 -3.86
N ALA A 292 24.00 10.68 -4.64
CA ALA A 292 22.75 11.35 -4.31
C ALA A 292 21.55 10.41 -4.37
N VAL A 293 21.49 9.55 -5.38
CA VAL A 293 20.44 8.53 -5.52
C VAL A 293 20.51 7.54 -4.37
N ARG A 294 21.70 7.02 -4.06
CA ARG A 294 21.88 6.02 -3.02
C ARG A 294 21.55 6.55 -1.62
N ASP A 295 21.67 7.86 -1.40
CA ASP A 295 21.33 8.54 -0.14
C ASP A 295 19.82 8.84 0.02
N ARG A 296 19.02 8.79 -1.05
CA ARG A 296 17.56 8.97 -0.94
C ARG A 296 16.94 7.88 -0.06
N ARG A 297 15.91 8.25 0.72
CA ARG A 297 15.22 7.28 1.57
C ARG A 297 14.25 6.49 0.71
N VAL A 298 14.08 5.20 1.02
CA VAL A 298 13.05 4.39 0.36
C VAL A 298 11.65 4.99 0.60
N LEU A 299 11.43 5.56 1.79
CA LEU A 299 10.17 6.20 2.14
C LEU A 299 9.87 7.49 1.37
N ASP A 300 10.86 8.09 0.68
CA ASP A 300 10.63 9.25 -0.20
C ASP A 300 9.83 8.86 -1.47
N PHE A 301 9.64 7.56 -1.74
CA PHE A 301 8.83 7.05 -2.86
C PHE A 301 7.75 6.06 -2.41
N PHE A 302 8.00 5.28 -1.35
CA PHE A 302 7.10 4.22 -0.89
C PHE A 302 6.20 4.62 0.28
N GLY A 303 6.52 5.69 1.02
CA GLY A 303 5.83 6.07 2.25
C GLY A 303 5.01 7.35 2.13
N SER A 304 4.12 7.57 3.09
CA SER A 304 3.39 8.84 3.21
C SER A 304 4.32 9.99 3.61
N VAL A 305 4.07 11.18 3.08
CA VAL A 305 4.63 12.42 3.61
C VAL A 305 3.67 12.94 4.68
N GLN A 306 3.92 12.63 5.95
CA GLN A 306 3.21 13.29 7.04
C GLN A 306 3.85 14.65 7.29
N GLY A 307 3.30 15.69 6.67
CA GLY A 307 3.59 17.07 7.05
C GLY A 307 3.00 17.33 8.44
N VAL A 308 3.80 17.17 9.50
CA VAL A 308 3.47 17.82 10.77
C VAL A 308 3.84 19.29 10.56
N GLU A 309 2.88 20.09 10.11
CA GLU A 309 2.96 21.54 10.30
C GLU A 309 2.96 21.78 11.81
N VAL A 310 4.15 21.87 12.40
CA VAL A 310 4.30 22.45 13.73
C VAL A 310 4.09 23.94 13.54
N ASP A 311 2.84 24.36 13.62
CA ASP A 311 2.47 25.75 13.53
C ASP A 311 3.23 26.51 14.64
N ALA A 312 4.28 27.23 14.26
CA ALA A 312 5.15 27.97 15.18
C ALA A 312 4.40 29.09 15.93
N SER A 313 3.11 29.26 15.63
CA SER A 313 2.16 30.11 16.33
C SER A 313 1.65 29.52 17.67
N HIS A 314 1.95 28.26 17.97
CA HIS A 314 1.47 27.55 19.18
C HIS A 314 2.53 27.27 20.25
N GLU A 315 3.66 28.00 20.32
CA GLU A 315 4.56 27.92 21.48
C GLU A 315 3.88 28.34 22.81
N ASN A 316 2.77 29.09 22.74
CA ASN A 316 1.98 29.49 23.90
C ASN A 316 0.92 28.45 24.35
N ALA A 317 0.72 27.34 23.63
CA ALA A 317 -0.21 26.27 24.03
C ALA A 317 0.47 25.07 24.70
N SER A 318 1.80 25.10 24.85
CA SER A 318 2.58 23.96 25.39
C SER A 318 2.37 23.65 26.89
N ASN A 319 1.49 24.38 27.58
CA ASN A 319 1.23 24.19 29.01
C ASN A 319 -0.09 23.52 29.36
N ASP A 320 -0.98 23.18 28.41
CA ASP A 320 -2.34 22.71 28.76
C ASP A 320 -2.60 21.20 28.59
N TRP A 321 -1.58 20.42 28.23
CA TRP A 321 -1.71 18.95 28.16
C TRP A 321 -2.05 18.31 29.51
N LYS A 322 -1.65 18.95 30.62
CA LYS A 322 -1.96 18.49 31.97
C LYS A 322 -3.44 18.68 32.32
N ALA A 323 -4.05 19.78 31.86
CA ALA A 323 -5.48 20.00 32.07
C ALA A 323 -6.33 19.04 31.24
N ASP A 324 -5.90 18.74 30.01
CA ASP A 324 -6.56 17.75 29.17
C ASP A 324 -6.46 16.34 29.74
N LEU A 325 -5.30 15.94 30.30
CA LEU A 325 -5.15 14.67 31.01
C LEU A 325 -6.00 14.58 32.27
N GLU A 326 -6.11 15.68 33.02
CA GLU A 326 -6.98 15.79 34.19
C GLU A 326 -8.46 15.67 33.81
N ALA A 327 -8.86 16.29 32.69
CA ALA A 327 -10.21 16.21 32.15
C ALA A 327 -10.57 14.79 31.68
N LEU A 328 -9.66 14.13 30.96
CA LEU A 328 -9.82 12.73 30.53
C LEU A 328 -9.92 11.79 31.73
N ARG A 329 -9.09 12.01 32.77
CA ARG A 329 -9.16 11.24 34.01
C ARG A 329 -10.53 11.39 34.69
N LYS A 330 -11.07 12.61 34.77
CA LYS A 330 -12.41 12.86 35.33
C LYS A 330 -13.53 12.21 34.53
N ILE A 331 -13.42 12.18 33.20
CA ILE A 331 -14.38 11.49 32.32
C ILE A 331 -14.34 9.97 32.59
N MET A 332 -13.14 9.40 32.69
CA MET A 332 -12.99 7.98 33.01
C MET A 332 -13.52 7.62 34.40
N GLU A 333 -13.24 8.44 35.42
CA GLU A 333 -13.75 8.22 36.78
C GLU A 333 -15.28 8.33 36.83
N ARG A 334 -15.88 9.26 36.07
CA ARG A 334 -17.33 9.39 35.94
C ARG A 334 -17.97 8.18 35.26
N GLN A 335 -17.41 7.71 34.15
CA GLN A 335 -17.88 6.48 33.48
C GLN A 335 -17.75 5.26 34.38
N ARG A 336 -16.69 5.18 35.19
CA ARG A 336 -16.48 4.08 36.14
C ARG A 336 -17.49 4.12 37.29
N ALA A 337 -17.86 5.30 37.78
CA ALA A 337 -18.90 5.49 38.78
C ALA A 337 -20.30 5.17 38.23
N GLU A 338 -20.62 5.61 37.02
CA GLU A 338 -21.89 5.31 36.33
C GLU A 338 -22.04 3.79 36.06
N MET A 339 -20.96 3.09 35.70
CA MET A 339 -20.95 1.63 35.56
C MET A 339 -21.08 0.90 36.91
N ALA A 340 -20.58 1.47 38.01
CA ALA A 340 -20.74 0.89 39.34
C ALA A 340 -22.18 1.03 39.86
N ASP A 341 -22.85 2.14 39.54
CA ASP A 341 -24.25 2.39 39.93
C ASP A 341 -25.23 1.51 39.15
N MET A 342 -24.93 1.22 37.88
CA MET A 342 -25.69 0.26 37.05
C MET A 342 -25.58 -1.20 37.54
N ASN A 343 -24.51 -1.57 38.24
CA ASN A 343 -24.35 -2.92 38.81
C ASN A 343 -24.97 -3.05 40.22
N GLY A 344 -25.41 -1.94 40.83
CA GLY A 344 -26.01 -1.89 42.17
C GLY A 344 -27.54 -1.97 42.21
N THR A 345 -28.24 -1.86 41.07
CA THR A 345 -29.71 -1.73 41.00
C THR A 345 -30.45 -2.92 40.37
N GLN A 346 -29.89 -4.14 40.41
CA GLN A 346 -30.68 -5.37 40.26
C GLN A 346 -30.89 -6.06 41.62
N SER A 347 -31.71 -5.46 42.46
CA SER A 347 -32.47 -6.19 43.48
C SER A 347 -33.68 -5.36 43.91
N LEU A 348 -34.85 -6.00 43.85
CA LEU A 348 -36.15 -5.66 44.46
C LEU A 348 -37.25 -5.03 43.57
N HIS A 349 -38.38 -5.76 43.57
CA HIS A 349 -39.76 -5.40 43.20
C HIS A 349 -40.09 -5.32 41.70
N GLY A 350 -40.97 -6.13 41.12
CA GLY A 350 -42.13 -6.83 41.68
C GLY A 350 -43.42 -6.09 41.32
N ASP A 351 -44.13 -6.61 40.31
CA ASP A 351 -45.51 -6.33 39.89
C ASP A 351 -45.94 -4.87 39.69
N LYS A 352 -46.25 -4.53 38.42
CA LYS A 352 -47.62 -4.14 38.04
C LYS A 352 -47.80 -4.05 36.53
N ARG A 353 -48.87 -4.71 36.11
CA ARG A 353 -49.49 -4.81 34.78
C ARG A 353 -50.19 -3.49 34.45
N ALA A 354 -50.05 -2.99 33.23
CA ALA A 354 -50.96 -2.01 32.64
C ALA A 354 -51.23 -2.38 31.17
N GLU A 355 -52.52 -2.46 30.86
CA GLU A 355 -53.13 -3.04 29.67
C GLU A 355 -52.99 -2.16 28.43
N ALA A 356 -52.79 -2.79 27.27
CA ALA A 356 -52.87 -2.16 25.96
C ALA A 356 -54.26 -2.39 25.35
N THR A 357 -54.91 -1.31 24.92
CA THR A 357 -56.20 -1.31 24.23
C THR A 357 -56.02 -1.79 22.77
N LEU A 358 -56.71 -2.87 22.42
CA LEU A 358 -56.86 -3.41 21.06
C LEU A 358 -57.88 -2.59 20.25
N GLN A 359 -57.56 -2.31 18.98
CA GLN A 359 -58.58 -2.27 17.91
C GLN A 359 -58.19 -3.24 16.80
N ALA A 360 -59.16 -4.08 16.44
CA ALA A 360 -59.06 -5.18 15.51
C ALA A 360 -59.51 -4.79 14.10
N GLY A 361 -58.76 -5.25 13.10
CA GLY A 361 -59.20 -5.38 11.71
C GLY A 361 -58.62 -6.69 11.14
N GLN A 362 -59.47 -7.57 10.63
CA GLN A 362 -59.18 -8.87 10.01
C GLN A 362 -59.86 -8.92 8.62
N PRO A 363 -59.65 -9.93 7.75
CA PRO A 363 -58.50 -10.84 7.61
C PRO A 363 -58.07 -11.09 6.14
N GLY A 364 -56.88 -11.65 5.94
CA GLY A 364 -56.47 -12.32 4.69
C GLY A 364 -55.49 -13.46 5.01
N LYS A 365 -55.94 -14.72 4.83
CA LYS A 365 -55.21 -15.96 5.15
C LYS A 365 -54.39 -16.44 3.95
N ILE A 366 -53.12 -16.83 4.17
CA ILE A 366 -52.50 -18.06 3.62
C ILE A 366 -51.53 -18.61 4.70
N GLY A 367 -51.70 -19.90 5.08
CA GLY A 367 -50.84 -20.67 6.01
C GLY A 367 -49.57 -21.21 5.32
N LEU A 368 -48.61 -21.93 5.92
CA LEU A 368 -48.52 -22.82 7.07
C LEU A 368 -47.03 -22.82 7.49
N ASP A 369 -46.68 -22.56 8.75
CA ASP A 369 -46.23 -23.52 9.78
C ASP A 369 -44.81 -24.09 9.62
N MET A 370 -43.99 -23.90 10.68
CA MET A 370 -43.01 -24.85 11.22
C MET A 370 -42.39 -24.27 12.49
N ALA A 371 -42.97 -24.66 13.62
CA ALA A 371 -42.32 -24.61 14.93
C ALA A 371 -41.17 -25.63 15.03
N ARG A 372 -40.01 -25.23 15.60
CA ARG A 372 -39.40 -25.90 16.78
C ARG A 372 -38.15 -25.15 17.25
N LYS A 373 -38.21 -24.60 18.46
CA LYS A 373 -37.11 -24.00 19.21
C LYS A 373 -36.89 -24.84 20.46
N SER A 374 -35.82 -25.61 20.54
CA SER A 374 -35.20 -26.07 21.80
C SER A 374 -34.00 -26.97 21.52
N GLU A 375 -32.76 -26.44 21.45
CA GLU A 375 -31.55 -27.27 21.67
C GLU A 375 -30.19 -26.55 21.88
N ASP A 376 -30.15 -25.25 22.23
CA ASP A 376 -28.86 -24.52 22.29
C ASP A 376 -28.25 -24.33 23.69
N TRP A 377 -28.94 -24.72 24.78
CA TRP A 377 -28.43 -24.44 26.13
C TRP A 377 -27.53 -25.55 26.71
N VAL A 378 -27.65 -26.81 26.23
CA VAL A 378 -26.91 -27.96 26.78
C VAL A 378 -25.45 -27.99 26.29
N LYS A 379 -25.15 -27.43 25.11
CA LYS A 379 -23.79 -27.43 24.55
C LYS A 379 -22.85 -26.39 25.17
N LYS A 380 -23.38 -25.38 25.87
CA LYS A 380 -22.56 -24.34 26.54
C LYS A 380 -21.99 -24.78 27.89
N ILE A 381 -22.55 -25.80 28.54
CA ILE A 381 -22.08 -26.28 29.85
C ILE A 381 -20.94 -27.29 29.72
N ALA A 382 -20.86 -28.02 28.60
CA ALA A 382 -19.78 -29.00 28.37
C ALA A 382 -18.40 -28.35 28.12
N GLY A 383 -18.34 -27.10 27.65
CA GLY A 383 -17.08 -26.41 27.34
C GLY A 383 -16.35 -25.82 28.56
N LEU A 384 -17.05 -25.57 29.67
CA LEU A 384 -16.45 -24.96 30.88
C LEU A 384 -15.71 -25.98 31.76
N GLY A 385 -16.05 -27.27 31.68
CA GLY A 385 -15.37 -28.34 32.44
C GLY A 385 -13.97 -28.68 31.91
N SER A 386 -13.73 -28.50 30.60
CA SER A 386 -12.48 -28.90 29.94
C SER A 386 -11.32 -27.95 30.23
N LEU A 387 -11.60 -26.67 30.46
CA LEU A 387 -10.58 -25.64 30.71
C LEU A 387 -10.01 -25.70 32.14
N LEU A 388 -10.80 -26.14 33.12
CA LEU A 388 -10.35 -26.30 34.51
C LEU A 388 -9.40 -27.50 34.68
N VAL A 389 -9.61 -28.57 33.91
CA VAL A 389 -8.75 -29.78 33.95
C VAL A 389 -7.39 -29.52 33.29
N LEU A 390 -7.34 -28.75 32.21
CA LEU A 390 -6.09 -28.41 31.51
C LEU A 390 -5.26 -27.37 32.26
N GLY A 391 -5.90 -26.41 32.95
CA GLY A 391 -5.21 -25.45 33.83
C GLY A 391 -4.53 -26.11 35.03
N GLY A 392 -5.14 -27.13 35.63
CA GLY A 392 -4.57 -27.88 36.75
C GLY A 392 -3.33 -28.71 36.36
N ALA A 393 -3.33 -29.31 35.16
CA ALA A 393 -2.20 -30.11 34.66
C ALA A 393 -0.95 -29.27 34.36
N TRP A 394 -1.13 -28.03 33.89
CA TRP A 394 -0.03 -27.11 33.58
C TRP A 394 0.67 -26.58 34.85
N VAL A 395 -0.10 -26.29 35.91
CA VAL A 395 0.45 -25.80 37.19
C VAL A 395 1.26 -26.89 37.91
N VAL A 396 0.80 -28.14 37.88
CA VAL A 396 1.52 -29.26 38.52
C VAL A 396 2.83 -29.59 37.78
N SER A 397 2.85 -29.47 36.44
CA SER A 397 4.06 -29.71 35.64
C SER A 397 5.15 -28.65 35.85
N ASN A 398 4.78 -27.41 36.18
CA ASN A 398 5.73 -26.32 36.42
C ASN A 398 6.32 -26.30 37.84
N VAL A 399 5.66 -26.96 38.80
CA VAL A 399 6.16 -27.08 40.18
C VAL A 399 7.16 -28.24 40.30
N LEU A 400 6.99 -29.32 39.53
CA LEU A 400 7.87 -30.51 39.57
C LEU A 400 9.23 -30.31 38.86
N THR A 401 9.38 -29.32 37.97
CA THR A 401 10.62 -29.02 37.25
C THR A 401 11.55 -28.03 37.96
N ARG A 402 11.14 -27.48 39.12
CA ARG A 402 11.95 -26.52 39.91
C ARG A 402 12.64 -27.10 41.14
N THR A 403 12.50 -28.39 41.42
CA THR A 403 13.13 -29.06 42.59
C THR A 403 13.92 -30.32 42.21
N SER A 404 14.59 -30.31 41.06
CA SER A 404 15.58 -31.32 40.68
C SER A 404 16.88 -30.66 40.28
#